data_AF-A0AAD8PG19-F1
#
_entry.id   AF-A0AAD8PG19-F1
#
_cell.length_a   1.000
_cell.length_b   1.000
_cell.length_c   1.000
_cell.angle_alpha   90.00
_cell.angle_beta   90.00
_cell.angle_gamma   90.00
#
_symmetry.space_group_name_H-M   'P 1'
#
loop_
_entity.id
_entity.type
_entity.pdbx_description
1 polymer ?
#
loop_
_entity_poly.entity_id
_entity_poly.type
_entity_poly.pdbx_seq_one_letter_code
_entity_poly.pdbx_strand_id
1 'polypeptide(L)'
;MQGMQLYRYVLDNHKRLSLYELCSYVENLHLSKLADGNIGSLLMSKLIDSLEEVLSPAVMGRVLYLINKCPSMDDECFVMITNHIYRNRLYPSGDVPRVWGRYFKFIGDNRIYHRELLEVLSNGFAEYLGNSLEHSQEVFTRRVQEAVAITAWALAICAPNMPFHSLFDVLHKLSSRENMERSVLIRVFWSMAVRNRDLHKLDPAVLERLLNETLADPSVGLRKKSHIHQIYTVLRCMKLGGIDVSALMTRCLEVLGELQYGQNDSKISTSQRYVSDVLVRLGVPHKLELVTPDLLSIDIAIEGGGEKIALEVDGPLHFTRICDSSDNSVPMKTGPTQIKQAFLRSNGWSVLSVPPLKLDETIDLSAAIASIDAYYRRILLESGSTYLRTILQ
;
A
#
# COMPACT_ATOMS: atom_id res chain seq x y z
N MET A 1 -29.11 22.94 5.72
CA MET A 1 -28.38 23.77 4.74
C MET A 1 -28.14 22.92 3.50
N GLN A 2 -28.44 23.42 2.28
CA GLN A 2 -28.18 22.68 1.04
C GLN A 2 -26.66 22.46 0.84
N GLY A 3 -26.24 21.39 0.16
CA GLY A 3 -24.82 21.00 0.08
C GLY A 3 -23.87 22.11 -0.40
N MET A 4 -24.25 22.89 -1.41
CA MET A 4 -23.45 24.02 -1.91
C MET A 4 -23.42 25.22 -0.94
N GLN A 5 -24.49 25.43 -0.18
CA GLN A 5 -24.51 26.46 0.87
C GLN A 5 -23.57 26.05 2.01
N LEU A 6 -23.54 24.75 2.37
CA LEU A 6 -22.63 24.22 3.38
C LEU A 6 -21.17 24.36 2.96
N TYR A 7 -20.87 24.06 1.69
CA TYR A 7 -19.51 24.22 1.16
C TYR A 7 -19.02 25.67 1.29
N ARG A 8 -19.82 26.64 0.83
CA ARG A 8 -19.50 28.08 0.98
C ARG A 8 -19.36 28.48 2.43
N TYR A 9 -20.27 28.03 3.29
CA TYR A 9 -20.21 28.31 4.72
C TYR A 9 -18.89 27.85 5.34
N VAL A 10 -18.42 26.63 5.01
CA VAL A 10 -17.11 26.13 5.48
C VAL A 10 -15.98 27.02 4.98
N LEU A 11 -15.94 27.35 3.68
CA LEU A 11 -14.90 28.22 3.13
C LEU A 11 -14.85 29.58 3.82
N ASP A 12 -16.00 30.21 4.03
CA ASP A 12 -16.08 31.58 4.55
C ASP A 12 -15.87 31.64 6.08
N ASN A 13 -16.13 30.55 6.81
CA ASN A 13 -16.16 30.55 8.27
C ASN A 13 -15.14 29.62 8.96
N HIS A 14 -14.33 28.85 8.22
CA HIS A 14 -13.42 27.84 8.78
C HIS A 14 -12.57 28.31 9.98
N LYS A 15 -12.10 29.56 9.99
CA LYS A 15 -11.30 30.12 11.11
C LYS A 15 -12.07 30.21 12.42
N ARG A 16 -13.38 30.43 12.36
CA ARG A 16 -14.27 30.58 13.53
C ARG A 16 -14.83 29.24 14.02
N LEU A 17 -14.81 28.23 13.17
CA LEU A 17 -15.29 26.90 13.51
C LEU A 17 -14.27 26.19 14.39
N SER A 18 -14.75 25.50 15.43
CA SER A 18 -13.95 24.52 16.15
C SER A 18 -13.60 23.35 15.23
N LEU A 19 -12.56 22.59 15.58
CA LEU A 19 -12.19 21.37 14.86
C LEU A 19 -13.38 20.38 14.76
N TYR A 20 -14.18 20.29 15.82
CA TYR A 20 -15.34 19.40 15.92
C TYR A 20 -16.49 19.79 14.98
N GLU A 21 -16.80 21.08 14.91
CA GLU A 21 -17.80 21.62 13.99
C GLU A 21 -17.33 21.42 12.55
N LEU A 22 -16.07 21.75 12.27
CA LEU A 22 -15.48 21.59 10.95
C LEU A 22 -15.51 20.13 10.50
N CYS A 23 -15.11 19.18 11.35
CA CYS A 23 -15.23 17.74 11.06
C CYS A 23 -16.67 17.32 10.71
N SER A 24 -17.66 17.86 11.41
CA SER A 24 -19.07 17.53 11.18
C SER A 24 -19.58 18.07 9.85
N TYR A 25 -19.17 19.27 9.46
CA TYR A 25 -19.47 19.83 8.16
C TYR A 25 -18.76 19.09 7.02
N VAL A 26 -17.47 18.78 7.19
CA VAL A 26 -16.68 18.05 6.19
C VAL A 26 -17.22 16.64 5.98
N GLU A 27 -17.67 15.94 7.03
CA GLU A 27 -18.33 14.64 6.91
C GLU A 27 -19.63 14.73 6.08
N ASN A 28 -20.44 15.75 6.30
CA ASN A 28 -21.65 16.00 5.50
C ASN A 28 -21.31 16.32 4.02
N LEU A 29 -20.23 17.05 3.77
CA LEU A 29 -19.75 17.34 2.42
C LEU A 29 -19.23 16.06 1.72
N HIS A 30 -18.54 15.17 2.44
CA HIS A 30 -18.14 13.86 1.93
C HIS A 30 -19.35 13.00 1.54
N LEU A 31 -20.37 12.92 2.42
CA LEU A 31 -21.60 12.18 2.14
C LEU A 31 -22.33 12.73 0.91
N SER A 32 -22.24 14.04 0.69
CA SER A 32 -22.83 14.72 -0.47
C SER A 32 -21.94 14.71 -1.73
N LYS A 33 -20.74 14.09 -1.68
CA LYS A 33 -19.73 14.11 -2.75
C LYS A 33 -19.28 15.53 -3.17
N LEU A 34 -19.24 16.46 -2.21
CA LEU A 34 -18.84 17.87 -2.41
C LEU A 34 -17.52 18.23 -1.72
N ALA A 35 -16.93 17.32 -0.93
CA ALA A 35 -15.62 17.56 -0.34
C ALA A 35 -14.51 17.42 -1.39
N ASP A 36 -13.57 18.38 -1.39
CA ASP A 36 -12.44 18.45 -2.31
C ASP A 36 -11.12 18.69 -1.56
N GLY A 37 -10.02 18.89 -2.31
CA GLY A 37 -8.70 19.15 -1.76
C GLY A 37 -8.59 20.46 -0.96
N ASN A 38 -9.40 21.47 -1.26
CA ASN A 38 -9.41 22.73 -0.52
C ASN A 38 -10.02 22.53 0.86
N ILE A 39 -11.18 21.87 0.92
CA ILE A 39 -11.85 21.54 2.17
C ILE A 39 -10.96 20.64 3.05
N GLY A 40 -10.29 19.65 2.44
CA GLY A 40 -9.32 18.81 3.13
C GLY A 40 -8.16 19.63 3.72
N SER A 41 -7.63 20.59 2.96
CA SER A 41 -6.52 21.45 3.40
C SER A 41 -6.92 22.37 4.56
N LEU A 42 -8.14 22.91 4.54
CA LEU A 42 -8.66 23.70 5.67
C LEU A 42 -8.80 22.86 6.93
N LEU A 43 -9.33 21.64 6.82
CA LEU A 43 -9.43 20.72 7.95
C LEU A 43 -8.04 20.33 8.48
N MET A 44 -7.08 20.10 7.59
CA MET A 44 -5.71 19.76 7.96
C MET A 44 -5.03 20.91 8.71
N SER A 45 -5.11 22.15 8.19
CA SER A 45 -4.60 23.33 8.88
C SER A 45 -5.23 23.49 10.25
N LYS A 46 -6.56 23.35 10.36
CA LYS A 46 -7.26 23.44 11.64
C LYS A 46 -6.86 22.34 12.62
N LEU A 47 -6.58 21.13 12.12
CA LEU A 47 -6.06 20.04 12.94
C LEU A 47 -4.68 20.41 13.51
N ILE A 48 -3.76 20.92 12.69
CA ILE A 48 -2.43 21.29 13.16
C ILE A 48 -2.50 22.39 14.23
N ASP A 49 -3.32 23.43 14.00
CA ASP A 49 -3.49 24.54 14.94
C ASP A 49 -4.10 24.11 16.29
N SER A 50 -4.85 23.00 16.31
CA SER A 50 -5.58 22.52 17.48
C SER A 50 -5.21 21.08 17.85
N LEU A 51 -4.02 20.60 17.44
CA LEU A 51 -3.66 19.19 17.57
C LEU A 51 -3.63 18.76 19.04
N GLU A 52 -3.08 19.62 19.90
CA GLU A 52 -2.98 19.41 21.35
C GLU A 52 -4.35 19.26 22.03
N GLU A 53 -5.41 19.83 21.45
CA GLU A 53 -6.78 19.73 21.98
C GLU A 53 -7.43 18.37 21.66
N VAL A 54 -6.85 17.59 20.74
CA VAL A 54 -7.37 16.27 20.37
C VAL A 54 -6.88 15.22 21.37
N LEU A 55 -7.70 14.97 22.40
CA LEU A 55 -7.39 14.05 23.51
C LEU A 55 -8.14 12.71 23.47
N SER A 56 -8.96 12.47 22.43
CA SER A 56 -9.79 11.27 22.33
C SER A 56 -9.44 10.44 21.08
N PRO A 57 -9.21 9.12 21.21
CA PRO A 57 -8.97 8.24 20.06
C PRO A 57 -10.13 8.24 19.05
N ALA A 58 -11.37 8.38 19.52
CA ALA A 58 -12.54 8.41 18.63
C ALA A 58 -12.58 9.68 17.77
N VAL A 59 -12.21 10.82 18.37
CA VAL A 59 -12.11 12.11 17.68
C VAL A 59 -10.96 12.07 16.69
N MET A 60 -9.77 11.63 17.13
CA MET A 60 -8.61 11.49 16.27
C MET A 60 -8.93 10.57 15.07
N GLY A 61 -9.50 9.40 15.31
CA GLY A 61 -9.90 8.48 14.24
C GLY A 61 -10.89 9.12 13.24
N ARG A 62 -11.82 9.96 13.71
CA ARG A 62 -12.72 10.72 12.82
C ARG A 62 -11.95 11.70 11.95
N VAL A 63 -11.00 12.45 12.53
CA VAL A 63 -10.16 13.39 11.78
C VAL A 63 -9.32 12.64 10.74
N LEU A 64 -8.61 11.58 11.15
CA LEU A 64 -7.78 10.74 10.27
C LEU A 64 -8.57 10.25 9.05
N TYR A 65 -9.82 9.83 9.24
CA TYR A 65 -10.70 9.41 8.15
C TYR A 65 -10.96 10.51 7.13
N LEU A 66 -11.20 11.75 7.59
CA LEU A 66 -11.53 12.88 6.72
C LEU A 66 -10.29 13.44 6.00
N ILE A 67 -9.12 13.41 6.63
CA ILE A 67 -7.87 13.92 6.03
C ILE A 67 -7.10 12.87 5.21
N ASN A 68 -7.54 11.61 5.20
CA ASN A 68 -6.79 10.47 4.64
C ASN A 68 -6.29 10.64 3.19
N LYS A 69 -6.92 11.52 2.39
CA LYS A 69 -6.53 11.84 1.01
C LYS A 69 -6.27 13.33 0.81
N CYS A 70 -5.90 14.03 1.87
CA CYS A 70 -5.64 15.46 1.81
C CYS A 70 -4.35 15.74 1.00
N PRO A 71 -4.42 16.50 -0.10
CA PRO A 71 -3.26 16.74 -0.97
C PRO A 71 -2.19 17.65 -0.35
N SER A 72 -2.52 18.42 0.69
CA SER A 72 -1.60 19.34 1.37
C SER A 72 -0.84 18.71 2.54
N MET A 73 -1.03 17.42 2.84
CA MET A 73 -0.23 16.75 3.87
C MET A 73 1.18 16.45 3.34
N ASP A 74 2.16 17.12 3.93
CA ASP A 74 3.58 16.83 3.77
C ASP A 74 4.08 15.88 4.88
N ASP A 75 5.36 15.51 4.80
CA ASP A 75 5.97 14.55 5.71
C ASP A 75 6.00 15.07 7.16
N GLU A 76 6.15 16.39 7.36
CA GLU A 76 6.10 17.02 8.69
C GLU A 76 4.71 16.85 9.34
N CYS A 77 3.64 17.07 8.58
CA CYS A 77 2.27 16.83 9.04
C CYS A 77 2.07 15.39 9.52
N PHE A 78 2.58 14.38 8.79
CA PHE A 78 2.47 12.98 9.19
C PHE A 78 3.25 12.68 10.47
N VAL A 79 4.48 13.20 10.60
CA VAL A 79 5.29 13.07 11.81
C VAL A 79 4.57 13.69 13.00
N MET A 80 4.03 14.91 12.87
CA MET A 80 3.29 15.58 13.95
C MET A 80 2.08 14.76 14.41
N ILE A 81 1.24 14.30 13.48
CA ILE A 81 0.04 13.53 13.79
C ILE A 81 0.41 12.20 14.48
N THR A 82 1.36 11.45 13.92
CA THR A 82 1.72 10.11 14.44
C THR A 82 2.41 10.21 15.80
N ASN A 83 3.29 11.18 16.00
CA ASN A 83 3.90 11.45 17.30
C ASN A 83 2.86 11.90 18.33
N HIS A 84 1.89 12.73 17.94
CA HIS A 84 0.80 13.14 18.85
C HIS A 84 -0.03 11.95 19.30
N ILE A 85 -0.40 11.06 18.37
CA ILE A 85 -1.12 9.81 18.69
C ILE A 85 -0.32 8.97 19.69
N TYR A 86 0.97 8.76 19.42
CA TYR A 86 1.83 7.93 20.24
C TYR A 86 2.06 8.52 21.64
N ARG A 87 2.51 9.78 21.72
CA ARG A 87 2.86 10.43 22.99
C ARG A 87 1.65 10.61 23.91
N ASN A 88 0.48 10.95 23.35
CA ASN A 88 -0.75 11.13 24.12
C ASN A 88 -1.58 9.86 24.26
N ARG A 89 -1.04 8.71 23.82
CA ARG A 89 -1.68 7.40 23.93
C ARG A 89 -3.11 7.38 23.38
N LEU A 90 -3.32 8.03 22.23
CA LEU A 90 -4.61 8.10 21.56
C LEU A 90 -4.91 6.79 20.82
N TYR A 91 -4.85 5.68 21.54
CA TYR A 91 -5.04 4.34 20.98
C TYR A 91 -6.53 3.98 21.04
N PRO A 92 -7.08 3.37 19.98
CA PRO A 92 -8.45 2.88 20.05
C PRO A 92 -8.60 1.87 21.20
N SER A 93 -9.71 1.95 21.94
CA SER A 93 -10.02 1.06 23.07
C SER A 93 -11.51 0.75 23.11
N GLY A 94 -11.87 -0.36 23.77
CA GLY A 94 -13.25 -0.82 23.88
C GLY A 94 -13.83 -1.38 22.57
N ASP A 95 -15.15 -1.60 22.55
CA ASP A 95 -15.83 -2.24 21.41
C ASP A 95 -16.29 -1.25 20.33
N VAL A 96 -15.32 -0.54 19.73
CA VAL A 96 -15.58 0.39 18.62
C VAL A 96 -14.70 0.07 17.40
N PRO A 97 -14.99 -1.03 16.66
CA PRO A 97 -14.15 -1.50 15.55
C PRO A 97 -13.94 -0.47 14.42
N ARG A 98 -14.86 0.49 14.27
CA ARG A 98 -14.73 1.59 13.30
C ARG A 98 -13.51 2.47 13.58
N VAL A 99 -13.12 2.66 14.84
CA VAL A 99 -11.96 3.51 15.19
C VAL A 99 -10.66 2.82 14.77
N TRP A 100 -10.51 1.52 15.05
CA TRP A 100 -9.40 0.71 14.56
C TRP A 100 -9.24 0.81 13.04
N GLY A 101 -10.33 0.57 12.30
CA GLY A 101 -10.32 0.65 10.85
C GLY A 101 -9.88 2.03 10.32
N ARG A 102 -10.24 3.12 11.00
CA ARG A 102 -9.83 4.49 10.59
C ARG A 102 -8.33 4.73 10.77
N TYR A 103 -7.76 4.29 11.90
CA TYR A 103 -6.33 4.41 12.16
C TYR A 103 -5.50 3.63 11.15
N PHE A 104 -5.78 2.33 11.01
CA PHE A 104 -5.03 1.50 10.08
C PHE A 104 -5.27 1.88 8.62
N LYS A 105 -6.46 2.39 8.27
CA LYS A 105 -6.70 2.93 6.93
C LYS A 105 -5.81 4.14 6.65
N PHE A 106 -5.72 5.07 7.60
CA PHE A 106 -4.84 6.23 7.48
C PHE A 106 -3.38 5.83 7.32
N ILE A 107 -2.91 4.91 8.17
CA ILE A 107 -1.56 4.35 8.10
C ILE A 107 -1.30 3.71 6.73
N GLY A 108 -2.19 2.82 6.29
CA GLY A 108 -2.02 2.03 5.07
C GLY A 108 -2.07 2.88 3.79
N ASP A 109 -3.06 3.77 3.67
CA ASP A 109 -3.21 4.61 2.47
C ASP A 109 -2.03 5.59 2.31
N ASN A 110 -1.41 6.00 3.43
CA ASN A 110 -0.29 6.94 3.47
C ASN A 110 1.08 6.28 3.70
N ARG A 111 1.15 4.94 3.72
CA ARG A 111 2.38 4.14 3.87
C ARG A 111 3.20 4.49 5.11
N ILE A 112 2.53 4.88 6.20
CA ILE A 112 3.16 5.39 7.41
C ILE A 112 3.90 4.27 8.13
N TYR A 113 5.17 4.51 8.42
CA TYR A 113 5.99 3.68 9.30
C TYR A 113 6.40 4.49 10.52
N HIS A 114 5.85 4.10 11.68
CA HIS A 114 6.23 4.59 13.00
C HIS A 114 6.29 3.34 13.89
N ARG A 115 7.49 2.86 14.20
CA ARG A 115 7.71 1.49 14.70
C ARG A 115 6.95 1.23 15.99
N GLU A 116 7.12 2.10 16.98
CA GLU A 116 6.55 1.99 18.31
C GLU A 116 5.04 2.15 18.27
N LEU A 117 4.53 3.10 17.48
CA LEU A 117 3.09 3.28 17.30
C LEU A 117 2.46 2.04 16.65
N LEU A 118 3.08 1.49 15.61
CA LEU A 118 2.58 0.30 14.93
C LEU A 118 2.60 -0.93 15.86
N GLU A 119 3.62 -1.08 16.69
CA GLU A 119 3.70 -2.15 17.69
C GLU A 119 2.57 -2.04 18.72
N VAL A 120 2.37 -0.85 19.30
CA VAL A 120 1.30 -0.63 20.30
C VAL A 120 -0.09 -0.83 19.69
N LEU A 121 -0.35 -0.26 18.51
CA LEU A 121 -1.64 -0.42 17.84
C LEU A 121 -1.91 -1.87 17.45
N SER A 122 -0.89 -2.59 16.96
CA SER A 122 -1.04 -4.00 16.56
C SER A 122 -1.31 -4.90 17.77
N ASN A 123 -0.61 -4.68 18.88
CA ASN A 123 -0.83 -5.42 20.12
C ASN A 123 -2.22 -5.13 20.71
N GLY A 124 -2.63 -3.87 20.78
CA GLY A 124 -3.97 -3.49 21.26
C GLY A 124 -5.09 -4.05 20.38
N PHE A 125 -4.90 -4.10 19.05
CA PHE A 125 -5.87 -4.72 18.16
C PHE A 125 -5.90 -6.24 18.28
N ALA A 126 -4.75 -6.89 18.50
CA ALA A 126 -4.70 -8.33 18.77
C ALA A 126 -5.47 -8.70 20.05
N GLU A 127 -5.31 -7.91 21.12
CA GLU A 127 -6.06 -8.07 22.37
C GLU A 127 -7.56 -7.85 22.16
N TYR A 128 -7.95 -6.78 21.45
CA TYR A 128 -9.35 -6.53 21.10
C TYR A 128 -9.99 -7.73 20.38
N LEU A 129 -9.29 -8.29 19.39
CA LEU A 129 -9.77 -9.45 18.64
C LEU A 129 -9.77 -10.73 19.48
N GLY A 130 -8.77 -10.92 20.35
CA GLY A 130 -8.68 -12.05 21.28
C GLY A 130 -9.87 -12.08 22.24
N ASN A 131 -10.16 -10.94 22.88
CA ASN A 131 -11.34 -10.79 23.74
C ASN A 131 -12.64 -11.06 22.96
N SER A 132 -12.74 -10.55 21.73
CA SER A 132 -13.91 -10.80 20.86
C SER A 132 -14.11 -12.28 20.52
N LEU A 133 -13.02 -13.05 20.40
CA LEU A 133 -13.05 -14.49 20.16
C LEU A 133 -13.51 -15.30 21.38
N GLU A 134 -13.13 -14.87 22.58
CA GLU A 134 -13.46 -15.56 23.84
C GLU A 134 -14.92 -15.35 24.24
N HIS A 135 -15.49 -14.18 23.96
CA HIS A 135 -16.85 -13.81 24.38
C HIS A 135 -17.96 -14.31 23.43
N SER A 136 -17.66 -15.28 22.56
CA SER A 136 -18.65 -16.16 21.91
C SER A 136 -19.78 -15.47 21.11
N GLN A 137 -19.49 -14.38 20.39
CA GLN A 137 -20.36 -14.05 19.25
C GLN A 137 -20.02 -14.99 18.09
N GLU A 138 -20.97 -15.87 17.71
CA GLU A 138 -20.82 -16.78 16.56
C GLU A 138 -20.59 -16.01 15.24
N VAL A 139 -20.97 -14.73 15.19
CA VAL A 139 -20.91 -13.89 14.00
C VAL A 139 -20.20 -12.58 14.30
N PHE A 140 -19.03 -12.37 13.68
CA PHE A 140 -18.37 -11.07 13.70
C PHE A 140 -19.19 -10.06 12.92
N THR A 141 -19.47 -8.91 13.54
CA THR A 141 -20.13 -7.82 12.83
C THR A 141 -19.30 -7.40 11.62
N ARG A 142 -19.97 -6.99 10.54
CA ARG A 142 -19.31 -6.48 9.33
C ARG A 142 -18.23 -5.43 9.61
N ARG A 143 -18.44 -4.58 10.62
CA ARG A 143 -17.46 -3.55 11.03
C ARG A 143 -16.17 -4.14 11.59
N VAL A 144 -16.25 -5.23 12.36
CA VAL A 144 -15.06 -5.94 12.85
C VAL A 144 -14.33 -6.57 11.68
N GLN A 145 -15.05 -7.24 10.78
CA GLN A 145 -14.43 -7.88 9.61
C GLN A 145 -13.76 -6.86 8.68
N GLU A 146 -14.38 -5.70 8.45
CA GLU A 146 -13.78 -4.57 7.72
C GLU A 146 -12.50 -4.06 8.41
N ALA A 147 -12.50 -3.92 9.74
CA ALA A 147 -11.31 -3.52 10.50
C ALA A 147 -10.19 -4.56 10.37
N VAL A 148 -10.49 -5.85 10.50
CA VAL A 148 -9.54 -6.96 10.28
C VAL A 148 -8.89 -6.87 8.91
N ALA A 149 -9.69 -6.72 7.85
CA ALA A 149 -9.21 -6.62 6.49
C ALA A 149 -8.31 -5.40 6.25
N ILE A 150 -8.67 -4.24 6.84
CA ILE A 150 -7.90 -3.00 6.71
C ILE A 150 -6.59 -3.11 7.48
N THR A 151 -6.61 -3.61 8.71
CA THR A 151 -5.42 -3.74 9.55
C THR A 151 -4.40 -4.68 8.93
N ALA A 152 -4.83 -5.87 8.50
CA ALA A 152 -3.94 -6.84 7.85
C ALA A 152 -3.25 -6.22 6.62
N TRP A 153 -4.04 -5.57 5.77
CA TRP A 153 -3.56 -4.90 4.55
C TRP A 153 -2.57 -3.76 4.86
N ALA A 154 -2.91 -2.90 5.81
CA ALA A 154 -2.08 -1.75 6.16
C ALA A 154 -0.70 -2.20 6.66
N LEU A 155 -0.66 -3.20 7.55
CA LEU A 155 0.59 -3.73 8.11
C LEU A 155 1.42 -4.46 7.06
N ALA A 156 0.79 -5.19 6.14
CA ALA A 156 1.51 -5.84 5.04
C ALA A 156 2.17 -4.83 4.10
N ILE A 157 1.55 -3.66 3.87
CA ILE A 157 2.13 -2.62 3.03
C ILE A 157 3.23 -1.85 3.77
N CYS A 158 2.95 -1.39 4.98
CA CYS A 158 3.77 -0.37 5.65
C CYS A 158 4.85 -0.95 6.54
N ALA A 159 4.67 -2.17 7.05
CA ALA A 159 5.60 -2.80 7.97
C ALA A 159 5.78 -4.30 7.66
N PRO A 160 6.12 -4.66 6.40
CA PRO A 160 6.19 -6.06 5.99
C PRO A 160 7.19 -6.88 6.83
N ASN A 161 8.25 -6.23 7.31
CA ASN A 161 9.34 -6.87 8.05
C ASN A 161 9.11 -6.96 9.56
N MET A 162 8.16 -6.21 10.13
CA MET A 162 7.85 -6.29 11.56
C MET A 162 7.15 -7.62 11.88
N PRO A 163 7.37 -8.22 13.07
CA PRO A 163 6.93 -9.59 13.35
C PRO A 163 5.43 -9.76 13.60
N PHE A 164 4.79 -8.89 14.40
CA PHE A 164 3.36 -8.93 14.72
C PHE A 164 2.77 -10.34 14.98
N HIS A 165 3.52 -11.22 15.65
CA HIS A 165 3.15 -12.64 15.81
C HIS A 165 1.77 -12.80 16.46
N SER A 166 1.53 -12.13 17.59
CA SER A 166 0.26 -12.14 18.33
C SER A 166 -0.93 -11.80 17.43
N LEU A 167 -0.84 -10.70 16.69
CA LEU A 167 -1.90 -10.25 15.81
C LEU A 167 -2.18 -11.26 14.69
N PHE A 168 -1.14 -11.72 13.99
CA PHE A 168 -1.34 -12.61 12.85
C PHE A 168 -1.76 -14.03 13.25
N ASP A 169 -1.40 -14.50 14.44
CA ASP A 169 -1.95 -15.72 15.01
C ASP A 169 -3.45 -15.58 15.31
N VAL A 170 -3.89 -14.43 15.85
CA VAL A 170 -5.31 -14.15 16.06
C VAL A 170 -6.06 -14.03 14.73
N LEU A 171 -5.49 -13.34 13.73
CA LEU A 171 -6.06 -13.23 12.39
C LEU A 171 -6.19 -14.60 11.69
N HIS A 172 -5.19 -15.47 11.86
CA HIS A 172 -5.26 -16.84 11.35
C HIS A 172 -6.38 -17.64 12.01
N LYS A 173 -6.48 -17.61 13.35
CA LYS A 173 -7.60 -18.23 14.08
C LYS A 173 -8.97 -17.71 13.63
N LEU A 174 -9.08 -16.40 13.38
CA LEU A 174 -10.29 -15.79 12.84
C LEU A 174 -10.63 -16.31 11.45
N SER A 175 -9.63 -16.50 10.60
CA SER A 175 -9.81 -16.97 9.22
C SER A 175 -10.40 -18.37 9.11
N SER A 176 -10.33 -19.17 10.19
CA SER A 176 -10.92 -20.50 10.27
C SER A 176 -12.40 -20.51 10.71
N ARG A 177 -13.00 -19.35 11.00
CA ARG A 177 -14.43 -19.25 11.37
C ARG A 177 -15.32 -19.25 10.12
N GLU A 178 -16.46 -19.93 10.20
CA GLU A 178 -17.38 -20.13 9.06
C GLU A 178 -18.01 -18.82 8.51
N ASN A 179 -18.16 -17.79 9.36
CA ASN A 179 -18.89 -16.55 9.02
C ASN A 179 -18.01 -15.40 8.52
N MET A 180 -16.75 -15.67 8.13
CA MET A 180 -15.86 -14.65 7.60
C MET A 180 -16.18 -14.35 6.13
N GLU A 181 -16.38 -13.08 5.81
CA GLU A 181 -16.59 -12.64 4.43
C GLU A 181 -15.38 -13.02 3.57
N ARG A 182 -15.66 -13.61 2.41
CA ARG A 182 -14.65 -13.98 1.39
C ARG A 182 -13.62 -12.87 1.12
N SER A 183 -14.07 -11.61 0.99
CA SER A 183 -13.18 -10.48 0.71
C SER A 183 -12.20 -10.16 1.85
N VAL A 184 -12.59 -10.49 3.08
CA VAL A 184 -11.77 -10.32 4.28
C VAL A 184 -10.73 -11.43 4.35
N LEU A 185 -11.14 -12.68 4.12
CA LEU A 185 -10.22 -13.83 4.06
C LEU A 185 -9.13 -13.64 3.01
N ILE A 186 -9.50 -13.24 1.79
CA ILE A 186 -8.54 -12.97 0.70
C ILE A 186 -7.54 -11.91 1.13
N ARG A 187 -7.98 -10.84 1.80
CA ARG A 187 -7.07 -9.77 2.27
C ARG A 187 -6.17 -10.23 3.39
N VAL A 188 -6.65 -11.02 4.35
CA VAL A 188 -5.84 -11.58 5.44
C VAL A 188 -4.75 -12.49 4.86
N PHE A 189 -5.11 -13.43 3.99
CA PHE A 189 -4.14 -14.35 3.37
C PHE A 189 -3.16 -13.63 2.47
N TRP A 190 -3.61 -12.67 1.67
CA TRP A 190 -2.72 -11.81 0.89
C TRP A 190 -1.74 -11.05 1.79
N SER A 191 -2.19 -10.55 2.93
CA SER A 191 -1.34 -9.83 3.88
C SER A 191 -0.29 -10.74 4.53
N MET A 192 -0.65 -11.98 4.88
CA MET A 192 0.31 -12.99 5.35
C MET A 192 1.34 -13.32 4.28
N ALA A 193 0.89 -13.48 3.03
CA ALA A 193 1.74 -13.81 1.90
C ALA A 193 2.73 -12.69 1.54
N VAL A 194 2.27 -11.43 1.49
CA VAL A 194 3.12 -10.25 1.24
C VAL A 194 4.20 -10.08 2.29
N ARG A 195 3.91 -10.44 3.54
CA ARG A 195 4.89 -10.43 4.64
C ARG A 195 5.85 -11.62 4.57
N ASN A 196 5.61 -12.59 3.70
CA ASN A 196 6.35 -13.85 3.59
C ASN A 196 6.52 -14.55 4.95
N ARG A 197 5.45 -14.56 5.76
CA ARG A 197 5.42 -15.21 7.08
C ARG A 197 4.26 -16.18 7.17
N ASP A 198 4.50 -17.28 7.89
CA ASP A 198 3.46 -18.24 8.22
C ASP A 198 2.74 -18.85 7.00
N LEU A 199 3.40 -18.92 5.83
CA LEU A 199 2.82 -19.47 4.61
C LEU A 199 2.33 -20.92 4.78
N HIS A 200 3.01 -21.69 5.63
CA HIS A 200 2.64 -23.07 5.98
C HIS A 200 1.31 -23.16 6.74
N LYS A 201 0.82 -22.05 7.33
CA LYS A 201 -0.50 -21.99 7.99
C LYS A 201 -1.64 -21.79 6.99
N LEU A 202 -1.33 -21.46 5.72
CA LEU A 202 -2.32 -21.27 4.67
C LEU A 202 -2.65 -22.61 4.00
N ASP A 203 -3.94 -22.96 3.98
CA ASP A 203 -4.43 -24.17 3.35
C ASP A 203 -4.80 -23.91 1.87
N PRO A 204 -4.14 -24.58 0.90
CA PRO A 204 -4.49 -24.48 -0.52
C PRO A 204 -5.97 -24.78 -0.83
N ALA A 205 -6.60 -25.70 -0.08
CA ALA A 205 -8.01 -26.04 -0.29
C ALA A 205 -8.94 -24.86 0.03
N VAL A 206 -8.58 -24.04 1.02
CA VAL A 206 -9.31 -22.80 1.32
C VAL A 206 -9.13 -21.79 0.19
N LEU A 207 -7.92 -21.63 -0.35
CA LEU A 207 -7.68 -20.73 -1.50
C LEU A 207 -8.45 -21.18 -2.75
N GLU A 208 -8.54 -22.48 -3.00
CA GLU A 208 -9.35 -23.02 -4.09
C GLU A 208 -10.84 -22.73 -3.90
N ARG A 209 -11.37 -22.90 -2.69
CA ARG A 209 -12.75 -22.52 -2.37
C ARG A 209 -12.99 -21.03 -2.61
N LEU A 210 -12.10 -20.16 -2.11
CA LEU A 210 -12.21 -18.71 -2.30
C LEU A 210 -12.16 -18.32 -3.79
N LEU A 211 -11.35 -19.00 -4.60
CA LEU A 211 -11.31 -18.83 -6.05
C LEU A 211 -12.65 -19.22 -6.67
N ASN A 212 -13.17 -20.40 -6.36
CA ASN A 212 -14.46 -20.90 -6.87
C ASN A 212 -15.61 -19.95 -6.53
N GLU A 213 -15.69 -19.50 -5.27
CA GLU A 213 -16.70 -18.53 -4.83
C GLU A 213 -16.55 -17.19 -5.58
N THR A 214 -15.33 -16.70 -5.79
CA THR A 214 -15.07 -15.45 -6.52
C THR A 214 -15.45 -15.56 -8.01
N LEU A 215 -15.28 -16.74 -8.59
CA LEU A 215 -15.65 -17.03 -9.97
C LEU A 215 -17.16 -17.12 -10.16
N ALA A 216 -17.84 -17.83 -9.25
CA ALA A 216 -19.28 -18.09 -9.31
C ALA A 216 -20.15 -16.86 -9.01
N ASP A 217 -19.64 -15.92 -8.21
CA ASP A 217 -20.43 -14.79 -7.73
C ASP A 217 -20.42 -13.60 -8.69
N PRO A 218 -21.56 -13.26 -9.34
CA PRO A 218 -21.64 -12.12 -10.24
C PRO A 218 -21.58 -10.77 -9.51
N SER A 219 -21.90 -10.72 -8.20
CA SER A 219 -21.94 -9.48 -7.41
C SER A 219 -20.57 -8.89 -7.11
N VAL A 220 -19.49 -9.66 -7.32
CA VAL A 220 -18.10 -9.20 -7.14
C VAL A 220 -17.75 -8.08 -8.12
N GLY A 221 -18.41 -8.06 -9.28
CA GLY A 221 -18.29 -7.00 -10.28
C GLY A 221 -16.84 -6.62 -10.59
N LEU A 222 -16.51 -5.33 -10.48
CA LEU A 222 -15.18 -4.78 -10.76
C LEU A 222 -14.07 -5.33 -9.84
N ARG A 223 -14.40 -5.87 -8.66
CA ARG A 223 -13.41 -6.42 -7.71
C ARG A 223 -12.95 -7.82 -8.07
N LYS A 224 -13.64 -8.49 -9.01
CA LYS A 224 -13.38 -9.90 -9.36
C LYS A 224 -11.93 -10.12 -9.79
N LYS A 225 -11.45 -9.27 -10.70
CA LYS A 225 -10.05 -9.26 -11.16
C LYS A 225 -9.05 -9.07 -10.00
N SER A 226 -9.31 -8.10 -9.11
CA SER A 226 -8.43 -7.82 -7.97
C SER A 226 -8.37 -8.97 -6.97
N HIS A 227 -9.49 -9.61 -6.68
CA HIS A 227 -9.53 -10.73 -5.73
C HIS A 227 -8.79 -11.95 -6.29
N ILE A 228 -9.00 -12.29 -7.57
CA ILE A 228 -8.30 -13.41 -8.21
C ILE A 228 -6.79 -13.13 -8.26
N HIS A 229 -6.38 -11.90 -8.57
CA HIS A 229 -4.96 -11.53 -8.53
C HIS A 229 -4.36 -11.60 -7.11
N GLN A 230 -5.11 -11.24 -6.07
CA GLN A 230 -4.67 -11.41 -4.68
C GLN A 230 -4.48 -12.89 -4.32
N ILE A 231 -5.42 -13.76 -4.71
CA ILE A 231 -5.29 -15.22 -4.54
C ILE A 231 -4.06 -15.73 -5.31
N TYR A 232 -3.89 -15.33 -6.56
CA TYR A 232 -2.72 -15.67 -7.37
C TYR A 232 -1.40 -15.25 -6.70
N THR A 233 -1.36 -14.04 -6.13
CA THR A 233 -0.20 -13.54 -5.36
C THR A 233 0.10 -14.44 -4.16
N VAL A 234 -0.92 -14.88 -3.42
CA VAL A 234 -0.74 -15.81 -2.29
C VAL A 234 -0.12 -17.13 -2.77
N LEU A 235 -0.68 -17.72 -3.82
CA LEU A 235 -0.19 -18.99 -4.38
C LEU A 235 1.25 -18.89 -4.87
N ARG A 236 1.62 -17.76 -5.47
CA ARG A 236 3.01 -17.51 -5.87
C ARG A 236 3.96 -17.45 -4.68
N CYS A 237 3.56 -16.84 -3.55
CA CYS A 237 4.37 -16.86 -2.33
C CYS A 237 4.53 -18.26 -1.78
N MET A 238 3.43 -19.02 -1.73
CA MET A 238 3.45 -20.42 -1.29
C MET A 238 4.40 -21.25 -2.16
N LYS A 239 4.35 -21.08 -3.48
CA LYS A 239 5.27 -21.73 -4.43
C LYS A 239 6.73 -21.33 -4.18
N LEU A 240 7.02 -20.05 -3.97
CA LEU A 240 8.36 -19.59 -3.59
C LEU A 240 8.83 -20.20 -2.25
N GLY A 241 7.91 -20.41 -1.32
CA GLY A 241 8.14 -21.08 -0.05
C GLY A 241 8.23 -22.61 -0.14
N GLY A 242 8.19 -23.19 -1.35
CA GLY A 242 8.30 -24.64 -1.58
C GLY A 242 7.01 -25.43 -1.39
N ILE A 243 5.85 -24.78 -1.25
CA ILE A 243 4.55 -25.45 -1.17
C ILE A 243 4.02 -25.67 -2.58
N ASP A 244 3.69 -26.92 -2.93
CA ASP A 244 3.14 -27.21 -4.26
C ASP A 244 1.69 -26.76 -4.38
N VAL A 245 1.50 -25.69 -5.15
CA VAL A 245 0.19 -25.14 -5.52
C VAL A 245 0.11 -24.91 -7.03
N SER A 246 0.92 -25.63 -7.80
CA SER A 246 1.16 -25.36 -9.22
C SER A 246 -0.12 -25.42 -10.05
N ALA A 247 -0.98 -26.43 -9.83
CA ALA A 247 -2.24 -26.56 -10.54
C ALA A 247 -3.19 -25.37 -10.30
N LEU A 248 -3.37 -24.98 -9.04
CA LEU A 248 -4.24 -23.86 -8.67
C LEU A 248 -3.70 -22.52 -9.16
N MET A 249 -2.37 -22.36 -9.15
CA MET A 249 -1.69 -21.18 -9.69
C MET A 249 -1.89 -21.06 -11.20
N THR A 250 -1.76 -22.15 -11.96
CA THR A 250 -2.04 -22.19 -13.41
C THR A 250 -3.49 -21.81 -13.70
N ARG A 251 -4.45 -22.39 -12.96
CA ARG A 251 -5.86 -22.06 -13.10
C ARG A 251 -6.16 -20.58 -12.84
N CYS A 252 -5.53 -19.98 -11.82
CA CYS A 252 -5.66 -18.54 -11.59
C CYS A 252 -5.12 -17.71 -12.75
N LEU A 253 -3.99 -18.12 -13.33
CA LEU A 253 -3.35 -17.43 -14.44
C LEU A 253 -4.21 -17.49 -15.72
N GLU A 254 -4.78 -18.66 -16.03
CA GLU A 254 -5.71 -18.84 -17.16
C GLU A 254 -6.92 -17.90 -17.03
N VAL A 255 -7.58 -17.91 -15.87
CA VAL A 255 -8.71 -17.03 -15.56
C VAL A 255 -8.33 -15.56 -15.68
N LEU A 256 -7.17 -15.15 -15.16
CA LEU A 256 -6.70 -13.76 -15.27
C LEU A 256 -6.41 -13.38 -16.73
N GLY A 257 -5.92 -14.31 -17.54
CA GLY A 257 -5.73 -14.16 -18.98
C GLY A 257 -7.04 -13.95 -19.72
N GLU A 258 -8.05 -14.78 -19.46
CA GLU A 258 -9.41 -14.63 -20.01
C GLU A 258 -10.03 -13.28 -19.63
N LEU A 259 -9.77 -12.82 -18.40
CA LEU A 259 -10.21 -11.52 -17.90
C LEU A 259 -9.34 -10.36 -18.43
N GLN A 260 -8.34 -10.61 -19.28
CA GLN A 260 -7.41 -9.61 -19.81
C GLN A 260 -6.77 -8.77 -18.68
N TYR A 261 -6.45 -9.42 -17.56
CA TYR A 261 -5.75 -8.75 -16.46
C TYR A 261 -4.36 -8.30 -16.92
N GLY A 262 -3.98 -7.07 -16.59
CA GLY A 262 -2.70 -6.50 -17.02
C GLY A 262 -2.64 -6.04 -18.49
N GLN A 263 -3.74 -6.16 -19.26
CA GLN A 263 -3.80 -5.67 -20.64
C GLN A 263 -4.44 -4.28 -20.81
N ASN A 264 -4.78 -3.60 -19.71
CA ASN A 264 -5.16 -2.20 -19.78
C ASN A 264 -3.92 -1.36 -20.13
N ASP A 265 -4.05 -0.40 -21.06
CA ASP A 265 -3.00 0.54 -21.47
C ASP A 265 -2.20 1.04 -20.26
N SER A 266 -1.04 0.43 -20.01
CA SER A 266 -0.11 0.93 -19.02
C SER A 266 0.37 2.28 -19.54
N LYS A 267 -0.21 3.33 -18.98
CA LYS A 267 0.17 4.69 -19.34
C LYS A 267 1.57 4.91 -18.79
N ILE A 268 2.56 4.78 -19.69
CA ILE A 268 3.97 5.10 -19.41
C ILE A 268 4.01 6.45 -18.70
N SER A 269 4.46 6.44 -17.45
CA SER A 269 4.60 7.62 -16.64
C SER A 269 5.68 8.54 -17.21
N THR A 270 5.58 9.83 -16.93
CA THR A 270 6.60 10.80 -17.34
C THR A 270 7.97 10.42 -16.80
N SER A 271 8.04 9.89 -15.58
CA SER A 271 9.29 9.43 -14.97
C SER A 271 9.93 8.28 -15.74
N GLN A 272 9.16 7.24 -16.08
CA GLN A 272 9.68 6.12 -16.87
C GLN A 272 10.17 6.57 -18.25
N ARG A 273 9.46 7.53 -18.88
CA ARG A 273 9.90 8.13 -20.15
C ARG A 273 11.24 8.85 -20.01
N TYR A 274 11.45 9.64 -18.95
CA TYR A 274 12.74 10.29 -18.73
C TYR A 274 13.89 9.29 -18.56
N VAL A 275 13.67 8.21 -17.80
CA VAL A 275 14.68 7.15 -17.67
C VAL A 275 14.94 6.49 -19.03
N SER A 276 13.90 6.22 -19.80
CA SER A 276 14.03 5.69 -21.18
C SER A 276 14.87 6.61 -22.07
N ASP A 277 14.63 7.92 -22.03
CA ASP A 277 15.41 8.89 -22.82
C ASP A 277 16.90 8.88 -22.44
N VAL A 278 17.21 8.74 -21.14
CA VAL A 278 18.59 8.57 -20.66
C VAL A 278 19.20 7.29 -21.23
N LEU A 279 18.48 6.16 -21.18
CA LEU A 279 18.95 4.89 -21.72
C LEU A 279 19.19 4.96 -23.24
N VAL A 280 18.33 5.66 -23.99
CA VAL A 280 18.53 5.91 -25.43
C VAL A 280 19.85 6.65 -25.68
N ARG A 281 20.12 7.74 -24.94
CA ARG A 281 21.37 8.50 -25.07
C ARG A 281 22.61 7.70 -24.68
N LEU A 282 22.46 6.80 -23.71
CA LEU A 282 23.52 5.87 -23.29
C LEU A 282 23.69 4.67 -24.25
N GLY A 283 22.86 4.56 -25.29
CA GLY A 283 22.93 3.46 -26.26
C GLY A 283 22.49 2.10 -25.69
N VAL A 284 21.64 2.08 -24.66
CA VAL A 284 21.16 0.86 -24.00
C VAL A 284 19.82 0.42 -24.60
N PRO A 285 19.74 -0.71 -25.33
CA PRO A 285 18.48 -1.24 -25.84
C PRO A 285 17.56 -1.68 -24.69
N HIS A 286 16.29 -1.28 -24.73
CA HIS A 286 15.33 -1.58 -23.66
C HIS A 286 13.89 -1.55 -24.17
N LYS A 287 12.96 -2.08 -23.36
CA LYS A 287 11.51 -2.06 -23.61
C LYS A 287 10.78 -1.48 -22.40
N LEU A 288 9.90 -0.51 -22.64
CA LEU A 288 9.02 0.05 -21.62
C LEU A 288 7.82 -0.85 -21.34
N GLU A 289 7.37 -0.89 -20.08
CA GLU A 289 6.13 -1.54 -19.63
C GLU A 289 6.01 -3.00 -20.13
N LEU A 290 7.05 -3.80 -19.90
CA LEU A 290 7.02 -5.21 -20.24
C LEU A 290 6.18 -5.97 -19.21
N VAL A 291 5.06 -6.52 -19.64
CA VAL A 291 4.31 -7.50 -18.84
C VAL A 291 4.88 -8.89 -19.06
N THR A 292 5.30 -9.55 -17.99
CA THR A 292 5.81 -10.92 -18.02
C THR A 292 4.67 -11.95 -18.16
N PRO A 293 4.94 -13.20 -18.58
CA PRO A 293 3.91 -14.24 -18.69
C PRO A 293 3.18 -14.54 -17.35
N ASP A 294 3.82 -14.25 -16.23
CA ASP A 294 3.28 -14.36 -14.87
C ASP A 294 2.67 -13.06 -14.34
N LEU A 295 2.28 -12.16 -15.25
CA LEU A 295 1.51 -10.93 -15.00
C LEU A 295 2.21 -9.87 -14.16
N LEU A 296 3.55 -9.87 -14.10
CA LEU A 296 4.30 -8.76 -13.50
C LEU A 296 4.55 -7.69 -14.56
N SER A 297 4.23 -6.44 -14.26
CA SER A 297 4.70 -5.32 -15.10
C SER A 297 6.10 -4.93 -14.68
N ILE A 298 7.03 -4.84 -15.63
CA ILE A 298 8.36 -4.28 -15.46
C ILE A 298 8.37 -2.90 -16.12
N ASP A 299 8.75 -1.87 -15.37
CA ASP A 299 8.75 -0.49 -15.85
C ASP A 299 9.63 -0.35 -17.10
N ILE A 300 10.88 -0.82 -17.01
CA ILE A 300 11.84 -0.88 -18.12
C ILE A 300 12.58 -2.21 -18.08
N ALA A 301 12.48 -2.99 -19.15
CA ALA A 301 13.17 -4.26 -19.32
C ALA A 301 14.39 -4.09 -20.24
N ILE A 302 15.55 -4.56 -19.79
CA ILE A 302 16.79 -4.65 -20.57
C ILE A 302 17.14 -6.14 -20.70
N GLU A 303 17.22 -6.62 -21.93
CA GLU A 303 17.59 -8.01 -22.24
C GLU A 303 18.76 -8.00 -23.23
N GLY A 304 19.82 -8.74 -22.91
CA GLY A 304 21.01 -8.79 -23.76
C GLY A 304 22.14 -9.59 -23.11
N GLY A 305 23.01 -10.19 -23.92
CA GLY A 305 24.11 -11.04 -23.42
C GLY A 305 23.65 -12.24 -22.59
N GLY A 306 22.40 -12.69 -22.75
CA GLY A 306 21.79 -13.74 -21.91
C GLY A 306 21.28 -13.26 -20.54
N GLU A 307 21.46 -11.98 -20.21
CA GLU A 307 21.00 -11.37 -18.96
C GLU A 307 19.60 -10.75 -19.14
N LYS A 308 18.82 -10.77 -18.05
CA LYS A 308 17.51 -10.10 -17.93
C LYS A 308 17.55 -9.12 -16.78
N ILE A 309 17.33 -7.85 -17.04
CA ILE A 309 17.43 -6.77 -16.06
C ILE A 309 16.10 -6.00 -16.05
N ALA A 310 15.46 -5.98 -14.89
CA ALA A 310 14.25 -5.22 -14.61
C ALA A 310 14.65 -3.93 -13.90
N LEU A 311 14.50 -2.80 -14.58
CA LEU A 311 14.77 -1.47 -14.04
C LEU A 311 13.45 -0.88 -13.54
N GLU A 312 13.30 -0.77 -12.22
CA GLU A 312 12.11 -0.28 -11.53
C GLU A 312 12.29 1.20 -11.19
N VAL A 313 11.42 2.06 -11.72
CA VAL A 313 11.47 3.51 -11.52
C VAL A 313 10.72 3.85 -10.24
N ASP A 314 11.44 3.84 -9.12
CA ASP A 314 10.85 3.84 -7.80
C ASP A 314 10.38 5.23 -7.36
N GLY A 315 9.10 5.51 -7.54
CA GLY A 315 8.43 6.69 -7.00
C GLY A 315 8.20 6.61 -5.48
N PRO A 316 7.77 7.70 -4.83
CA PRO A 316 7.53 7.75 -3.38
C PRO A 316 6.56 6.67 -2.88
N LEU A 317 5.62 6.23 -3.74
CA LEU A 317 4.63 5.20 -3.42
C LEU A 317 5.23 3.78 -3.31
N HIS A 318 6.48 3.56 -3.72
CA HIS A 318 7.16 2.27 -3.57
C HIS A 318 7.85 2.12 -2.21
N PHE A 319 7.94 3.22 -1.45
CA PHE A 319 8.57 3.25 -0.14
C PHE A 319 7.58 3.61 0.97
N THR A 320 7.93 3.24 2.19
CA THR A 320 7.25 3.69 3.40
C THR A 320 7.65 5.11 3.73
N ARG A 321 6.73 5.85 4.34
CA ARG A 321 7.00 7.15 4.93
C ARG A 321 7.41 6.97 6.38
N ILE A 322 8.69 7.20 6.68
CA ILE A 322 9.20 7.15 8.05
C ILE A 322 8.66 8.36 8.81
N CYS A 323 7.85 8.11 9.85
CA CYS A 323 7.19 9.13 10.64
C CYS A 323 7.66 9.15 12.11
N ASP A 324 8.62 8.29 12.47
CA ASP A 324 9.27 8.41 13.77
C ASP A 324 10.48 9.35 13.67
N SER A 325 10.41 10.46 14.40
CA SER A 325 11.48 11.45 14.50
C SER A 325 12.74 10.94 15.23
N SER A 326 12.62 9.88 16.03
CA SER A 326 13.78 9.25 16.68
C SER A 326 14.43 8.14 15.88
N ASP A 327 13.78 7.67 14.81
CA ASP A 327 14.27 6.57 14.00
C ASP A 327 15.07 7.11 12.82
N ASN A 328 16.38 6.86 12.81
CA ASN A 328 17.25 7.13 11.67
C ASN A 328 17.09 6.08 10.55
N SER A 329 15.97 5.35 10.52
CA SER A 329 15.69 4.35 9.50
C SER A 329 15.53 4.99 8.13
N VAL A 330 16.03 4.28 7.13
CA VAL A 330 15.83 4.63 5.73
C VAL A 330 14.44 4.13 5.31
N PRO A 331 13.68 4.89 4.49
CA PRO A 331 12.45 4.42 3.86
C PRO A 331 12.60 2.99 3.32
N MET A 332 11.76 2.07 3.80
CA MET A 332 11.77 0.69 3.34
C MET A 332 10.84 0.53 2.14
N LYS A 333 11.14 -0.40 1.24
CA LYS A 333 10.19 -0.78 0.19
C LYS A 333 8.91 -1.31 0.82
N THR A 334 7.75 -0.93 0.27
CA THR A 334 6.47 -1.48 0.71
C THR A 334 6.40 -2.99 0.45
N GLY A 335 5.55 -3.71 1.19
CA GLY A 335 5.36 -5.15 0.97
C GLY A 335 5.09 -5.53 -0.49
N PRO A 336 4.14 -4.88 -1.21
CA PRO A 336 3.91 -5.11 -2.63
C PRO A 336 5.12 -4.86 -3.53
N THR A 337 5.97 -3.90 -3.20
CA THR A 337 7.22 -3.68 -3.94
C THR A 337 8.20 -4.82 -3.66
N GLN A 338 8.39 -5.20 -2.40
CA GLN A 338 9.32 -6.28 -2.02
C GLN A 338 8.96 -7.61 -2.69
N ILE A 339 7.68 -7.99 -2.64
CA ILE A 339 7.19 -9.25 -3.22
C ILE A 339 7.30 -9.26 -4.75
N LYS A 340 7.02 -8.14 -5.43
CA LYS A 340 7.23 -7.98 -6.88
C LYS A 340 8.69 -8.24 -7.23
N GLN A 341 9.62 -7.64 -6.50
CA GLN A 341 11.05 -7.84 -6.75
C GLN A 341 11.49 -9.29 -6.47
N ALA A 342 10.95 -9.93 -5.44
CA ALA A 342 11.22 -11.35 -5.16
C ALA A 342 10.74 -12.25 -6.30
N PHE A 343 9.55 -11.99 -6.83
CA PHE A 343 8.98 -12.70 -7.97
C PHE A 343 9.76 -12.51 -9.28
N LEU A 344 10.24 -11.30 -9.55
CA LEU A 344 11.11 -11.04 -10.70
C LEU A 344 12.43 -11.81 -10.56
N ARG A 345 13.06 -11.75 -9.38
CA ARG A 345 14.32 -12.46 -9.11
C ARG A 345 14.17 -13.96 -9.24
N SER A 346 13.09 -14.55 -8.73
CA SER A 346 12.84 -15.99 -8.89
C SER A 346 12.67 -16.42 -10.35
N ASN A 347 12.29 -15.48 -11.23
CA ASN A 347 12.13 -15.71 -12.66
C ASN A 347 13.38 -15.35 -13.47
N GLY A 348 14.53 -15.18 -12.80
CA GLY A 348 15.82 -14.93 -13.44
C GLY A 348 16.07 -13.46 -13.80
N TRP A 349 15.26 -12.52 -13.32
CA TRP A 349 15.50 -11.09 -13.51
C TRP A 349 16.43 -10.53 -12.42
N SER A 350 17.47 -9.82 -12.84
CA SER A 350 18.18 -8.89 -11.95
C SER A 350 17.35 -7.63 -11.80
N VAL A 351 17.01 -7.25 -10.57
CA VAL A 351 16.13 -6.10 -10.32
C VAL A 351 16.93 -4.92 -9.79
N LEU A 352 16.90 -3.82 -10.53
CA LEU A 352 17.56 -2.55 -10.21
C LEU A 352 16.51 -1.48 -9.92
N SER A 353 16.59 -0.90 -8.72
CA SER A 353 15.74 0.23 -8.32
C SER A 353 16.42 1.55 -8.69
N VAL A 354 15.74 2.42 -9.41
CA VAL A 354 16.24 3.75 -9.78
C VAL A 354 15.27 4.87 -9.39
N PRO A 355 15.75 5.99 -8.84
CA PRO A 355 14.88 7.11 -8.50
C PRO A 355 14.45 7.88 -9.76
N PRO A 356 13.23 8.45 -9.78
CA PRO A 356 12.79 9.31 -10.87
C PRO A 356 13.48 10.68 -10.80
N LEU A 357 14.65 10.82 -11.38
CA LEU A 357 15.32 12.12 -11.52
C LEU A 357 14.66 12.95 -12.62
N LYS A 358 14.35 14.21 -12.31
CA LYS A 358 13.91 15.22 -13.27
C LYS A 358 15.06 16.18 -13.57
N LEU A 359 15.06 16.74 -14.77
CA LEU A 359 15.96 17.83 -15.12
C LEU A 359 15.60 19.06 -14.28
N ASP A 360 16.61 19.68 -13.70
CA ASP A 360 16.47 21.02 -13.11
C ASP A 360 16.59 22.04 -14.25
N GLU A 361 15.46 22.63 -14.64
CA GLU A 361 15.39 23.62 -15.72
C GLU A 361 16.04 24.96 -15.35
N THR A 362 16.46 25.14 -14.09
CA THR A 362 17.13 26.37 -13.63
C THR A 362 18.64 26.38 -13.86
N ILE A 363 19.20 25.27 -14.33
CA ILE A 363 20.64 25.08 -14.62
C ILE A 363 20.84 25.00 -16.15
N ASP A 364 22.07 25.24 -16.63
CA ASP A 364 22.45 24.93 -18.01
C ASP A 364 22.02 23.50 -18.38
N LEU A 365 21.10 23.42 -19.35
CA LEU A 365 20.45 22.19 -19.78
C LEU A 365 21.46 21.14 -20.24
N SER A 366 22.55 21.56 -20.90
CA SER A 366 23.57 20.62 -21.37
C SER A 366 24.32 19.98 -20.20
N ALA A 367 24.71 20.77 -19.21
CA ALA A 367 25.35 20.30 -17.98
C ALA A 367 24.41 19.41 -17.15
N ALA A 368 23.12 19.78 -17.05
CA ALA A 368 22.11 19.00 -16.33
C ALA A 368 21.89 17.61 -16.98
N ILE A 369 21.79 17.55 -18.32
CA ILE A 369 21.67 16.28 -19.06
C ILE A 369 22.91 15.40 -18.83
N ALA A 370 24.11 15.96 -18.99
CA ALA A 370 25.35 15.21 -18.79
C ALA A 370 25.48 14.63 -17.37
N SER A 371 25.07 15.40 -16.35
CA SER A 371 25.06 14.95 -14.96
C SER A 371 24.09 13.79 -14.73
N ILE A 372 22.88 13.86 -15.29
CA ILE A 372 21.90 12.77 -15.17
C ILE A 372 22.38 11.51 -15.92
N ASP A 373 22.92 11.66 -17.12
CA ASP A 373 23.44 10.55 -17.91
C ASP A 373 24.61 9.85 -17.18
N ALA A 374 25.51 10.63 -16.57
CA ALA A 374 26.60 10.10 -15.75
C ALA A 374 26.08 9.35 -14.51
N TYR A 375 25.04 9.88 -13.84
CA TYR A 375 24.41 9.24 -12.69
C TYR A 375 23.83 7.87 -13.04
N TYR A 376 23.02 7.79 -14.11
CA TYR A 376 22.43 6.51 -14.54
C TYR A 376 23.48 5.55 -15.09
N ARG A 377 24.47 6.04 -15.85
CA ARG A 377 25.59 5.20 -16.31
C ARG A 377 26.28 4.53 -15.13
N ARG A 378 26.56 5.25 -14.05
CA ARG A 378 27.16 4.67 -12.83
C ARG A 378 26.29 3.57 -12.24
N ILE A 379 24.99 3.82 -12.05
CA ILE A 379 24.07 2.80 -11.52
C ILE A 379 24.08 1.53 -12.40
N LEU A 380 24.03 1.71 -13.72
CA LEU A 380 24.01 0.59 -14.66
C LEU A 380 25.33 -0.20 -14.65
N LEU A 381 26.48 0.48 -14.53
CA LEU A 381 27.79 -0.18 -14.40
C LEU A 381 27.95 -0.92 -13.07
N GLU A 382 27.40 -0.37 -11.98
CA GLU A 382 27.42 -0.95 -10.64
C GLU A 382 26.41 -2.10 -10.45
N SER A 383 25.52 -2.33 -11.43
CA SER A 383 24.50 -3.39 -11.39
C SER A 383 25.05 -4.82 -11.30
N GLY A 384 26.34 -5.00 -11.60
CA GLY A 384 26.95 -6.32 -11.71
C GLY A 384 26.83 -6.97 -13.09
N SER A 385 25.99 -6.43 -13.99
CA SER A 385 25.77 -6.97 -15.35
C SER A 385 27.02 -6.88 -16.22
N THR A 386 27.37 -7.99 -16.87
CA THR A 386 28.49 -8.02 -17.83
C THR A 386 28.08 -7.38 -19.15
N TYR A 387 26.82 -7.58 -19.56
CA TYR A 387 26.24 -6.97 -20.75
C TYR A 387 26.28 -5.43 -20.66
N LEU A 388 25.78 -4.85 -19.57
CA LEU A 388 25.77 -3.40 -19.37
C LEU A 388 27.18 -2.81 -19.33
N ARG A 389 28.17 -3.50 -18.73
CA ARG A 389 29.57 -3.04 -18.78
C ARG A 389 30.11 -3.03 -20.21
N THR A 390 29.75 -4.00 -21.04
CA THR A 390 30.24 -4.11 -22.41
C THR A 390 29.70 -2.97 -23.30
N ILE A 391 28.43 -2.59 -23.11
CA ILE A 391 27.80 -1.53 -23.93
C ILE A 391 28.09 -0.12 -23.42
N LEU A 392 28.47 0.04 -22.15
CA LEU A 392 28.72 1.34 -21.49
C LEU A 392 30.22 1.66 -21.28
N GLN A 393 31.13 0.77 -21.68
CA GLN A 393 32.56 1.07 -21.81
C GLN A 393 32.84 1.58 -23.22
#